data_AF-A0A7S0CDC6-F1
#
_entry.id   AF-A0A7S0CDC6-F1
#
_cell.length_a   1.000
_cell.length_b   1.000
_cell.length_c   1.000
_cell.angle_alpha   90.00
_cell.angle_beta   90.00
_cell.angle_gamma   90.00
#
_symmetry.space_group_name_H-M   'P 1'
#
loop_
_entity.id
_entity.type
_entity.pdbx_description
1 polymer ?
#
loop_
_entity_poly.entity_id
_entity_poly.type
_entity_poly.pdbx_seq_one_letter_code
_entity_poly.pdbx_strand_id
1 'polypeptide(L)'
;FYDSPDSAYYGNLPGQFFKRSSFFIVIGTNHVKTGLARYSSVAIYDVDQLIPVASFNSVNDMENSAEQFLPRHEHTDKLFAITFRRKCKKRSFCVEVNFSKRRSLPPLFLLASRAYMHPNGTKSADIDDLLPMRVIYGEKIIGNS
;
A
#
# COMPACT_ATOMS: atom_id res chain seq x y z
N PHE A 1 7.14 4.97 20.32
CA PHE A 1 6.96 3.90 19.32
C PHE A 1 8.15 2.97 19.47
N TYR A 2 7.98 1.90 20.23
CA TYR A 2 9.04 0.93 20.50
C TYR A 2 9.17 0.09 19.24
N ASP A 3 10.30 0.26 18.56
CA ASP A 3 10.60 -0.30 17.26
C ASP A 3 10.72 -1.82 17.38
N SER A 4 9.95 -2.55 16.59
CA SER A 4 10.19 -3.98 16.47
C SER A 4 11.45 -4.11 15.61
N PRO A 5 12.58 -4.64 16.13
CA PRO A 5 13.87 -4.61 15.43
C PRO A 5 13.87 -5.40 14.11
N ASP A 6 12.78 -6.11 13.82
CA ASP A 6 12.53 -6.89 12.62
C ASP A 6 11.78 -6.11 11.52
N SER A 7 11.31 -4.88 11.76
CA SER A 7 10.50 -4.13 10.78
C SER A 7 10.93 -2.68 10.56
N ALA A 8 11.01 -2.26 9.29
CA ALA A 8 11.19 -0.87 8.90
C ALA A 8 9.84 -0.28 8.45
N TYR A 9 9.55 0.95 8.85
CA TYR A 9 8.26 1.61 8.61
C TYR A 9 8.40 2.82 7.69
N TYR A 10 7.56 2.88 6.65
CA TYR A 10 7.38 4.08 5.84
C TYR A 10 5.91 4.46 5.83
N GLY A 11 5.60 5.73 6.12
CA GLY A 11 4.26 6.28 6.02
C GLY A 11 4.17 7.33 4.91
N ASN A 12 3.02 7.45 4.23
CA ASN A 12 2.78 8.65 3.44
C ASN A 12 2.28 9.77 4.37
N LEU A 13 3.11 10.80 4.55
CA LEU A 13 2.74 12.02 5.25
C LEU A 13 2.79 13.22 4.28
N PRO A 14 1.79 14.12 4.31
CA PRO A 14 0.56 14.04 5.09
C PRO A 14 -0.40 12.92 4.60
N GLY A 15 -1.29 12.49 5.49
CA GLY A 15 -2.42 11.62 5.13
C GLY A 15 -3.39 12.29 4.16
N GLN A 16 -4.31 11.53 3.59
CA GLN A 16 -5.23 11.99 2.55
C GLN A 16 -6.69 11.64 2.88
N PHE A 17 -7.60 12.60 2.69
CA PHE A 17 -9.02 12.36 2.87
C PHE A 17 -9.57 11.42 1.79
N PHE A 18 -10.20 10.32 2.20
CA PHE A 18 -10.70 9.31 1.27
C PHE A 18 -12.21 9.39 1.10
N LYS A 19 -12.65 10.11 0.06
CA LYS A 19 -14.06 10.22 -0.29
C LYS A 19 -14.55 8.96 -0.99
N ARG A 20 -15.87 8.91 -1.22
CA ARG A 20 -16.51 7.74 -1.86
C ARG A 20 -16.04 7.50 -3.30
N SER A 21 -15.69 8.55 -4.03
CA SER A 21 -15.18 8.52 -5.42
C SER A 21 -13.65 8.43 -5.49
N SER A 22 -12.96 8.54 -4.36
CA SER A 22 -11.50 8.53 -4.29
C SER A 22 -10.91 7.14 -4.51
N PHE A 23 -9.65 7.13 -4.91
CA PHE A 23 -8.80 5.94 -4.94
C PHE A 23 -7.35 6.33 -4.64
N PHE A 24 -6.59 5.37 -4.13
CA PHE A 24 -5.14 5.44 -4.11
C PHE A 24 -4.57 4.40 -5.06
N ILE A 25 -3.51 4.74 -5.78
CA ILE A 25 -2.62 3.76 -6.39
C ILE A 25 -1.32 3.83 -5.61
N VAL A 26 -0.92 2.70 -5.04
CA VAL A 26 0.33 2.56 -4.30
C VAL A 26 1.29 1.80 -5.17
N ILE A 27 2.42 2.43 -5.45
CA ILE A 27 3.49 1.89 -6.28
C ILE A 27 4.73 1.79 -5.40
N GLY A 28 5.43 0.67 -5.46
CA GLY A 28 6.66 0.49 -4.68
C GLY A 28 7.45 -0.72 -5.11
N THR A 29 8.56 -0.95 -4.42
CA THR A 29 9.43 -2.09 -4.64
C THR A 29 8.93 -3.31 -3.86
N ASN A 30 8.80 -4.45 -4.52
CA ASN A 30 8.59 -5.72 -3.85
C ASN A 30 9.94 -6.19 -3.28
N HIS A 31 10.23 -5.78 -2.05
CA HIS A 31 11.52 -6.06 -1.40
C HIS A 31 11.80 -7.55 -1.18
N VAL A 32 10.79 -8.42 -1.29
CA VAL A 32 11.00 -9.88 -1.32
C VAL A 32 11.64 -10.31 -2.64
N LYS A 33 11.18 -9.76 -3.76
CA LYS A 33 11.73 -10.06 -5.10
C LYS A 33 13.10 -9.43 -5.32
N THR A 34 13.45 -8.38 -4.58
CA THR A 34 14.81 -7.81 -4.58
C THR A 34 15.76 -8.50 -3.61
N GLY A 35 15.29 -9.42 -2.78
CA GLY A 35 16.12 -10.09 -1.76
C GLY A 35 16.53 -9.18 -0.61
N LEU A 36 15.75 -8.13 -0.31
CA LEU A 36 16.00 -7.21 0.81
C LEU A 36 15.09 -7.50 2.02
N ALA A 37 13.98 -8.20 1.83
CA ALA A 37 13.08 -8.60 2.91
C ALA A 37 12.56 -10.03 2.72
N ARG A 38 12.14 -10.69 3.80
CA ARG A 38 11.43 -11.99 3.72
C ARG A 38 9.92 -11.81 3.56
N TYR A 39 9.40 -10.68 4.03
CA TYR A 39 7.99 -10.33 3.93
C TYR A 39 7.86 -8.81 3.87
N SER A 40 6.89 -8.32 3.11
CA SER A 40 6.50 -6.92 3.16
C SER A 40 4.99 -6.75 3.05
N SER A 41 4.47 -5.69 3.65
CA SER A 41 3.06 -5.38 3.59
C SER A 41 2.83 -3.88 3.54
N VAL A 42 1.67 -3.49 3.01
CA VAL A 42 1.18 -2.11 3.07
C VAL A 42 -0.22 -2.16 3.64
N ALA A 43 -0.48 -1.28 4.61
CA ALA A 43 -1.79 -1.14 5.22
C ALA A 43 -2.23 0.31 5.14
N ILE A 44 -3.53 0.50 4.91
CA ILE A 44 -4.19 1.79 5.01
C ILE A 44 -4.87 1.90 6.37
N TYR A 45 -4.57 2.96 7.09
CA TYR A 45 -5.04 3.25 8.44
C TYR A 45 -6.04 4.38 8.44
N ASP A 46 -7.15 4.17 9.16
CA ASP A 46 -8.02 5.24 9.63
C ASP A 46 -7.33 5.97 10.77
N VAL A 47 -6.88 7.21 10.50
CA VAL A 47 -6.11 7.98 11.49
C VAL A 47 -6.95 8.29 12.72
N ASP A 48 -8.27 8.51 12.56
CA ASP A 48 -9.15 8.85 13.68
C ASP A 48 -9.40 7.66 14.61
N GLN A 49 -9.38 6.44 14.06
CA GLN A 49 -9.62 5.19 14.81
C GLN A 49 -8.33 4.45 15.17
N LEU A 50 -7.19 4.82 14.57
CA LEU A 50 -5.92 4.11 14.67
C LEU A 50 -5.99 2.62 14.31
N ILE A 51 -6.91 2.25 13.40
CA ILE A 51 -7.09 0.88 12.93
C ILE A 51 -6.74 0.73 11.46
N PRO A 52 -6.13 -0.39 11.03
CA PRO A 52 -6.01 -0.71 9.62
C PRO A 52 -7.40 -1.04 9.06
N VAL A 53 -7.78 -0.39 7.97
CA VAL A 53 -9.07 -0.63 7.29
C VAL A 53 -8.94 -1.55 6.09
N ALA A 54 -7.73 -1.70 5.56
CA ALA A 54 -7.36 -2.68 4.55
C ALA A 54 -5.83 -2.84 4.47
N SER A 55 -5.37 -3.94 3.89
CA SER A 55 -3.94 -4.20 3.68
C SER A 55 -3.70 -5.15 2.52
N PHE A 56 -2.46 -5.20 2.04
CA PHE A 56 -1.95 -6.19 1.11
C PHE A 56 -0.52 -6.60 1.48
N ASN A 57 -0.04 -7.72 0.95
CA ASN A 57 1.29 -8.22 1.25
C ASN A 57 2.01 -8.88 0.07
N SER A 58 3.31 -9.11 0.27
CA SER A 58 4.22 -9.66 -0.73
C SER A 58 3.95 -11.11 -1.11
N VAL A 59 3.28 -11.88 -0.26
CA VAL A 59 3.03 -13.31 -0.48
C VAL A 59 1.79 -13.52 -1.36
N ASN A 60 0.75 -12.72 -1.14
CA ASN A 60 -0.55 -12.97 -1.75
C ASN A 60 -0.92 -11.96 -2.85
N ASP A 61 -0.41 -10.72 -2.78
CA ASP A 61 -1.04 -9.61 -3.50
C ASP A 61 -0.08 -8.84 -4.43
N MET A 62 1.21 -8.75 -4.08
CA MET A 62 2.15 -7.88 -4.80
C MET A 62 2.65 -8.45 -6.13
N GLU A 63 2.75 -9.78 -6.24
CA GLU A 63 3.31 -10.41 -7.43
C GLU A 63 2.51 -10.10 -8.70
N ASN A 64 3.21 -9.74 -9.78
CA ASN A 64 2.64 -9.33 -11.07
C ASN A 64 1.69 -8.10 -11.03
N SER A 65 1.53 -7.45 -9.87
CA SER A 65 0.58 -6.34 -9.72
C SER A 65 0.94 -5.09 -10.52
N ALA A 66 2.25 -4.89 -10.79
CA ALA A 66 2.76 -3.79 -11.58
C ALA A 66 2.58 -3.96 -13.10
N GLU A 67 2.34 -5.18 -13.61
CA GLU A 67 2.26 -5.47 -15.06
C GLU A 67 1.16 -4.67 -15.76
N GLN A 68 0.04 -4.40 -15.08
CA GLN A 68 -1.04 -3.61 -15.65
C GLN A 68 -0.67 -2.13 -15.89
N PHE A 69 0.38 -1.63 -15.24
CA PHE A 69 0.84 -0.24 -15.34
C PHE A 69 2.14 -0.12 -16.16
N LEU A 70 3.02 -1.11 -16.07
CA LEU A 70 4.33 -1.14 -16.71
C LEU A 70 4.52 -2.46 -17.47
N PRO A 71 3.74 -2.69 -18.54
CA PRO A 71 3.81 -3.94 -19.26
C PRO A 71 5.18 -4.13 -19.90
N ARG A 72 5.76 -5.34 -19.77
CA ARG A 72 7.06 -5.73 -20.36
C ARG A 72 8.28 -4.90 -19.93
N HIS A 73 8.21 -4.18 -18.80
CA HIS A 73 9.39 -3.52 -18.25
C HIS A 73 10.30 -4.56 -17.57
N GLU A 74 11.62 -4.41 -17.70
CA GLU A 74 12.63 -5.40 -17.24
C GLU A 74 12.69 -5.60 -15.71
N HIS A 75 11.98 -4.78 -14.96
CA HIS A 75 11.94 -4.78 -13.49
C HIS A 75 10.52 -4.88 -12.94
N THR A 76 9.52 -5.19 -13.78
CA THR A 76 8.13 -5.23 -13.34
C THR A 76 7.89 -6.25 -12.23
N ASP A 77 8.63 -7.37 -12.24
CA ASP A 77 8.59 -8.41 -11.21
C ASP A 77 9.09 -7.93 -9.84
N LYS A 78 9.97 -6.93 -9.82
CA LYS A 78 10.52 -6.29 -8.60
C LYS A 78 9.67 -5.12 -8.11
N LEU A 79 8.61 -4.76 -8.83
CA LEU A 79 7.70 -3.69 -8.47
C LEU A 79 6.33 -4.25 -8.09
N PHE A 80 5.59 -3.48 -7.29
CA PHE A 80 4.18 -3.71 -7.08
C PHE A 80 3.40 -2.44 -7.39
N ALA A 81 2.14 -2.60 -7.82
CA ALA A 81 1.21 -1.50 -7.98
C ALA A 81 -0.21 -1.97 -7.64
N ILE A 82 -0.77 -1.43 -6.55
CA ILE A 82 -2.06 -1.86 -6.01
C ILE A 82 -2.97 -0.67 -5.82
N THR A 83 -4.25 -0.84 -6.18
CA THR A 83 -5.25 0.21 -6.05
C THR A 83 -6.12 0.00 -4.81
N PHE A 84 -6.24 0.99 -3.93
CA PHE A 84 -7.26 1.01 -2.88
C PHE A 84 -8.49 1.76 -3.35
N ARG A 85 -9.68 1.17 -3.22
CA ARG A 85 -10.97 1.79 -3.60
C ARG A 85 -12.12 1.36 -2.71
N ARG A 86 -13.22 2.11 -2.72
CA ARG A 86 -14.47 1.71 -2.06
C ARG A 86 -15.15 0.49 -2.69
N LYS A 87 -14.97 0.32 -4.00
CA LYS A 87 -15.54 -0.76 -4.81
C LYS A 87 -14.58 -1.11 -5.93
N CYS A 88 -14.06 -2.32 -5.93
CA CYS A 88 -13.09 -2.78 -6.92
C CYS A 88 -13.75 -3.27 -8.20
N LYS A 89 -15.05 -3.65 -8.16
CA LYS A 89 -15.82 -4.10 -9.35
C LYS A 89 -15.06 -5.13 -10.20
N LYS A 90 -14.45 -6.14 -9.56
CA LYS A 90 -13.65 -7.20 -10.21
C LYS A 90 -12.35 -6.74 -10.90
N ARG A 91 -11.83 -5.54 -10.59
CA ARG A 91 -10.49 -5.15 -11.04
C ARG A 91 -9.43 -5.98 -10.31
N SER A 92 -8.48 -6.52 -11.07
CA SER A 92 -7.28 -7.15 -10.52
C SER A 92 -6.45 -6.16 -9.69
N PHE A 93 -5.73 -6.66 -8.69
CA PHE A 93 -4.84 -5.86 -7.82
C PHE A 93 -5.52 -4.62 -7.23
N CYS A 94 -6.76 -4.81 -6.80
CA CYS A 94 -7.57 -3.79 -6.16
C CYS A 94 -8.04 -4.28 -4.79
N VAL A 95 -7.75 -3.50 -3.76
CA VAL A 95 -8.14 -3.79 -2.38
C VAL A 95 -9.31 -2.89 -2.00
N GLU A 96 -10.39 -3.51 -1.53
CA GLU A 96 -11.59 -2.78 -1.10
C GLU A 96 -11.39 -2.17 0.28
N VAL A 97 -11.63 -0.87 0.39
CA VAL A 97 -11.60 -0.12 1.63
C VAL A 97 -13.02 0.00 2.17
N ASN A 98 -13.30 -0.74 3.24
CA ASN A 98 -14.59 -0.72 3.92
C ASN A 98 -14.64 0.43 4.94
N PHE A 99 -15.79 1.13 5.00
CA PHE A 99 -16.06 2.13 6.06
C PHE A 99 -17.20 1.60 6.91
N SER A 100 -17.18 1.95 8.19
CA SER A 100 -18.42 1.99 8.94
C SER A 100 -19.36 3.02 8.29
N LYS A 101 -20.65 2.68 8.17
CA LYS A 101 -21.65 3.50 7.43
C LYS A 101 -22.00 4.85 8.11
N ARG A 102 -21.36 5.22 9.22
CA ARG A 102 -21.76 6.33 10.10
C ARG A 102 -20.62 7.33 10.31
N ARG A 103 -20.19 8.03 9.27
CA ARG A 103 -19.30 9.19 9.41
C ARG A 103 -19.83 10.40 8.65
N SER A 104 -19.82 11.56 9.31
CA SER A 104 -20.22 12.85 8.77
C SER A 104 -19.18 13.46 7.83
N LEU A 105 -17.90 13.12 8.04
CA LEU A 105 -16.77 13.58 7.22
C LEU A 105 -16.03 12.38 6.60
N PRO A 106 -15.40 12.56 5.42
CA PRO A 106 -14.48 11.56 4.87
C PRO A 106 -13.35 11.27 5.87
N PRO A 107 -12.96 9.99 6.06
CA PRO A 107 -11.84 9.65 6.94
C PRO A 107 -10.53 10.18 6.37
N LEU A 108 -9.62 10.60 7.26
CA LEU A 108 -8.22 10.85 6.92
C LEU A 108 -7.47 9.51 6.94
N PHE A 109 -6.81 9.18 5.84
CA PHE A 109 -6.06 7.94 5.72
C PHE A 109 -4.57 8.12 5.55
N LEU A 110 -3.85 7.23 6.22
CA LEU A 110 -2.41 7.07 6.12
C LEU A 110 -2.10 5.65 5.67
N LEU A 111 -1.32 5.51 4.63
CA LEU A 111 -0.71 4.26 4.23
C LEU A 111 0.63 4.12 4.92
N ALA A 112 0.84 2.94 5.51
CA ALA A 112 2.13 2.54 6.03
C ALA A 112 2.59 1.26 5.33
N SER A 113 3.81 1.26 4.80
CA SER A 113 4.50 0.07 4.35
C SER A 113 5.45 -0.43 5.42
N ARG A 114 5.60 -1.75 5.46
CA ARG A 114 6.49 -2.46 6.36
C ARG A 114 7.31 -3.47 5.57
N ALA A 115 8.61 -3.48 5.80
CA ALA A 115 9.50 -4.54 5.33
C ALA A 115 10.00 -5.30 6.55
N TYR A 116 9.82 -6.62 6.55
CA TYR A 116 10.14 -7.48 7.67
C TYR A 116 11.30 -8.41 7.34
N MET A 117 12.24 -8.47 8.28
CA MET A 117 13.38 -9.39 8.34
C MET A 117 14.25 -9.39 7.07
N HIS A 118 15.49 -8.93 7.21
CA HIS A 118 16.51 -9.11 6.19
C HIS A 118 16.72 -10.62 5.92
N PRO A 119 16.91 -11.06 4.67
CA PRO A 119 17.00 -12.49 4.35
C PRO A 119 18.10 -13.26 5.09
N ASN A 120 19.18 -12.57 5.49
CA ASN A 120 20.32 -13.19 6.16
C ASN A 120 20.31 -13.04 7.70
N GLY A 121 19.17 -12.71 8.31
CA GLY A 121 19.11 -12.53 9.76
C GLY A 121 17.71 -12.47 10.34
N THR A 122 17.63 -12.00 11.59
CA THR A 122 16.37 -11.78 12.32
C THR A 122 16.04 -10.29 12.50
N LYS A 123 16.93 -9.40 12.06
CA LYS A 123 16.74 -7.95 12.07
C LYS A 123 16.08 -7.48 10.78
N SER A 124 15.48 -6.28 10.81
CA SER A 124 14.95 -5.65 9.61
C SER A 124 16.03 -5.38 8.57
N ALA A 125 15.59 -5.07 7.35
CA ALA A 125 16.45 -4.46 6.34
C ALA A 125 16.94 -3.10 6.82
N ASP A 126 18.09 -2.66 6.33
CA ASP A 126 18.50 -1.26 6.50
C ASP A 126 17.46 -0.36 5.84
N ILE A 127 16.98 0.64 6.57
CA ILE A 127 15.93 1.55 6.07
C ILE A 127 16.44 2.37 4.87
N ASP A 128 17.74 2.65 4.82
CA ASP A 128 18.37 3.41 3.74
C ASP A 128 18.45 2.61 2.43
N ASP A 129 18.42 1.27 2.51
CA ASP A 129 18.36 0.37 1.35
C ASP A 129 16.93 0.18 0.80
N LEU A 130 15.92 0.62 1.57
CA LEU A 130 14.52 0.47 1.20
C LEU A 130 14.02 1.71 0.46
N LEU A 131 13.65 1.51 -0.80
CA LEU A 131 13.01 2.56 -1.59
C LEU A 131 11.59 2.86 -1.06
N PRO A 132 11.27 4.14 -0.78
CA PRO A 132 9.95 4.50 -0.28
C PRO A 132 8.88 4.31 -1.35
N MET A 133 7.70 3.84 -0.93
CA MET A 133 6.53 3.77 -1.82
C MET A 133 6.09 5.16 -2.30
N ARG A 134 5.46 5.19 -3.46
CA ARG A 134 4.77 6.35 -4.02
C ARG A 134 3.27 6.12 -3.96
N VAL A 135 2.54 7.15 -3.55
CA VAL A 135 1.08 7.13 -3.48
C VAL A 135 0.54 8.16 -4.45
N ILE A 136 -0.25 7.70 -5.41
CA ILE A 136 -1.03 8.56 -6.31
C ILE A 136 -2.45 8.60 -5.77
N TYR A 137 -2.92 9.80 -5.44
CA TYR A 137 -4.31 10.03 -5.09
C TYR A 137 -5.10 10.50 -6.31
N GLY A 138 -6.31 9.99 -6.48
CA GLY A 138 -7.23 10.46 -7.50
C GLY A 138 -8.68 10.37 -7.07
N GLU A 139 -9.53 11.16 -7.70
CA GLU A 139 -10.99 11.09 -7.55
C GLU A 139 -11.63 10.85 -8.92
N LYS A 140 -12.63 9.97 -8.97
CA LYS A 140 -13.44 9.84 -10.18
C LYS A 140 -14.34 11.08 -10.31
N ILE A 141 -14.16 11.85 -11.38
CA ILE A 141 -15.11 12.90 -11.78
C ILE A 141 -16.41 12.20 -12.17
N ILE A 142 -17.48 12.48 -11.44
CA ILE A 142 -18.83 12.03 -11.79
C ILE A 142 -19.39 13.12 -12.70
N GLY A 143 -19.34 12.90 -14.02
CA GLY A 143 -20.06 13.76 -14.95
C GLY A 143 -21.56 13.61 -14.74
N ASN A 144 -22.30 14.71 -14.78
CA ASN A 144 -23.75 14.69 -14.89
C ASN A 144 -24.10 14.15 -16.28
N SER A 145 -24.39 12.86 -16.38
CA SER A 145 -25.04 12.23 -17.52
C SER A 145 -26.51 12.05 -17.21
#